data_AF-A0A914JRI8-F1
#
_entry.id   AF-A0A914JRI8-F1
#
_cell.length_a   1.000
_cell.length_b   1.000
_cell.length_c   1.000
_cell.angle_alpha   90.00
_cell.angle_beta   90.00
_cell.angle_gamma   90.00
#
_symmetry.space_group_name_H-M   'P 1'
#
loop_
_entity.id
_entity.type
_entity.pdbx_description
1 polymer ?
#
loop_
_entity_poly.entity_id
_entity_poly.type
_entity_poly.pdbx_seq_one_letter_code
_entity_poly.pdbx_strand_id
1 'polypeptide(L)'
;MLDTPFYLMDYVQGRLFTHPEMAGVKKEDRKQMYNSFLQVLAKLHSINFKKLGLEDYGREGDYMKRNMTIWAKNYQASKTDQVAEVDKLQKWLEDEVGADSETTIVHGDYRIDNVIFHPTENRVVA
;
A
#
# COMPACT_ATOMS: atom_id res chain seq x y z
N MET A 1 16.46 27.06 -6.09
CA MET A 1 15.77 25.76 -6.26
C MET A 1 16.80 24.64 -6.20
N LEU A 2 17.52 24.50 -5.09
CA LEU A 2 18.35 23.31 -4.78
C LEU A 2 18.26 22.93 -3.29
N ASP A 3 17.44 23.63 -2.49
CA ASP A 3 17.30 23.39 -1.04
C ASP A 3 16.22 22.36 -0.69
N THR A 4 15.79 21.53 -1.65
CA THR A 4 14.79 20.48 -1.40
C THR A 4 15.40 19.11 -1.69
N PRO A 5 15.35 18.16 -0.73
CA PRO A 5 15.84 16.81 -0.96
C PRO A 5 15.18 16.15 -2.18
N PHE A 6 15.98 15.46 -2.99
CA PHE A 6 15.51 14.65 -4.11
C PHE A 6 16.35 13.38 -4.23
N TYR A 7 15.86 12.40 -4.97
CA TYR A 7 16.61 11.20 -5.35
C TYR A 7 16.42 10.92 -6.84
N LEU A 8 17.32 10.12 -7.41
CA LEU A 8 17.24 9.65 -8.78
C LEU A 8 17.02 8.14 -8.78
N MET A 9 16.30 7.65 -9.78
CA MET A 9 16.05 6.23 -9.96
C MET A 9 16.15 5.87 -11.45
N ASP A 10 16.39 4.60 -11.71
CA ASP A 10 16.37 4.10 -13.08
C ASP A 10 14.98 4.25 -13.70
N TYR A 11 14.94 4.57 -14.98
CA TYR A 11 13.70 4.59 -15.73
C TYR A 11 13.27 3.16 -16.07
N VAL A 12 12.10 2.74 -15.55
CA VAL A 12 11.49 1.45 -15.86
C VAL A 12 10.43 1.63 -16.93
N GLN A 13 10.70 1.11 -18.13
CA GLN A 13 9.72 1.11 -19.22
C GLN A 13 8.62 0.08 -18.97
N GLY A 14 7.36 0.48 -19.11
CA GLY A 14 6.24 -0.43 -18.92
C GLY A 14 4.86 0.14 -19.22
N ARG A 15 3.84 -0.64 -18.87
CA ARG A 15 2.42 -0.31 -19.00
C ARG A 15 1.89 0.11 -17.63
N LEU A 16 1.23 1.26 -17.59
CA LEU A 16 0.52 1.77 -16.41
C LEU A 16 -0.98 1.64 -16.64
N PHE A 17 -1.70 1.23 -15.61
CA PHE A 17 -3.15 1.16 -15.62
C PHE A 17 -3.66 2.00 -14.46
N THR A 18 -4.49 3.01 -14.75
CA THR A 18 -5.04 3.91 -13.72
C THR A 18 -6.15 3.26 -12.89
N HIS A 19 -6.78 2.22 -13.45
CA HIS A 19 -7.96 1.62 -12.87
C HIS A 19 -7.88 0.08 -12.86
N PRO A 20 -8.43 -0.56 -11.81
CA PRO A 20 -8.31 -2.00 -11.60
C PRO A 20 -9.01 -2.85 -12.68
N GLU A 21 -9.97 -2.30 -13.43
CA GLU A 21 -10.59 -2.99 -14.55
C GLU A 21 -9.62 -3.23 -15.71
N MET A 22 -8.49 -2.50 -15.81
CA MET A 22 -7.52 -2.62 -16.89
C MET A 22 -8.21 -2.71 -18.26
N ALA A 23 -8.92 -1.65 -18.63
CA ALA A 23 -9.69 -1.58 -19.86
C ALA A 23 -8.79 -1.87 -21.09
N GLY A 24 -9.31 -2.65 -22.04
CA GLY A 24 -8.56 -3.08 -23.23
C GLY A 24 -7.69 -4.34 -23.04
N VAL A 25 -7.52 -4.83 -21.81
CA VAL A 25 -6.84 -6.11 -21.55
C VAL A 25 -7.83 -7.27 -21.65
N LYS A 26 -7.45 -8.35 -22.34
CA LYS A 26 -8.26 -9.59 -22.41
C LYS A 26 -8.42 -10.20 -21.02
N LYS A 27 -9.53 -10.90 -20.79
CA LYS A 27 -9.85 -11.48 -19.48
C LYS A 27 -8.75 -12.43 -18.97
N GLU A 28 -8.20 -13.24 -19.87
CA GLU A 28 -7.17 -14.24 -19.56
C GLU A 28 -5.85 -13.57 -19.19
N ASP A 29 -5.48 -12.50 -19.90
CA ASP A 29 -4.29 -11.70 -19.63
C ASP A 29 -4.42 -10.95 -18.30
N ARG A 30 -5.60 -10.37 -18.04
CA ARG A 30 -5.91 -9.69 -16.78
C ARG A 30 -5.75 -10.61 -15.58
N LYS A 31 -6.16 -11.89 -15.69
CA LYS A 31 -5.95 -12.88 -14.63
C LYS A 31 -4.47 -13.10 -14.35
N GLN A 32 -3.63 -13.22 -15.38
CA GLN A 32 -2.18 -13.38 -15.22
C GLN A 32 -1.55 -12.15 -14.56
N MET A 33 -1.98 -10.95 -14.97
CA MET A 33 -1.52 -9.69 -14.38
C MET A 33 -1.86 -9.59 -12.89
N TYR A 34 -3.11 -9.89 -12.50
CA TYR A 34 -3.48 -9.94 -11.09
C TYR A 34 -2.71 -10.99 -10.30
N ASN A 35 -2.44 -12.16 -10.89
CA ASN A 35 -1.59 -13.16 -10.25
C ASN A 35 -0.19 -12.61 -10.01
N SER A 36 0.42 -11.93 -10.98
CA SER A 36 1.73 -11.30 -10.80
C SER A 36 1.69 -10.19 -9.74
N PHE A 37 0.64 -9.38 -9.71
CA PHE A 37 0.43 -8.32 -8.71
C PHE A 37 0.35 -8.90 -7.29
N LEU A 38 -0.42 -9.97 -7.10
CA LEU A 38 -0.52 -10.64 -5.80
C LEU A 38 0.78 -11.37 -5.41
N GLN A 39 1.49 -11.96 -6.39
CA GLN A 39 2.79 -12.58 -6.14
C GLN A 39 3.84 -11.58 -5.67
N VAL A 40 3.85 -10.37 -6.21
CA VAL A 40 4.75 -9.30 -5.74
C VAL A 40 4.41 -8.88 -4.32
N LEU A 41 3.12 -8.69 -4.00
CA LEU A 41 2.69 -8.35 -2.63
C LEU A 41 3.06 -9.45 -1.63
N ALA A 42 2.80 -10.71 -1.98
CA ALA A 42 3.15 -11.85 -1.14
C ALA A 42 4.67 -11.94 -0.94
N LYS A 43 5.47 -11.71 -1.99
CA LYS A 43 6.92 -11.64 -1.89
C LYS A 43 7.36 -10.53 -0.96
N LEU A 44 6.83 -9.31 -1.10
CA LEU A 44 7.15 -8.17 -0.25
C LEU A 44 6.89 -8.48 1.23
N HIS A 45 5.72 -9.06 1.55
CA HIS A 45 5.37 -9.43 2.92
C HIS A 45 6.23 -10.60 3.45
N SER A 46 6.79 -11.44 2.58
CA SER A 46 7.68 -12.55 2.98
C SER A 46 9.13 -12.15 3.23
N ILE A 47 9.51 -10.90 2.92
CA ILE A 47 10.89 -10.43 3.10
C ILE A 47 11.23 -10.34 4.59
N ASN A 48 12.36 -10.94 4.97
CA ASN A 48 12.95 -10.72 6.28
C ASN A 48 13.64 -9.35 6.31
N PHE A 49 12.89 -8.31 6.70
CA PHE A 49 13.36 -6.93 6.73
C PHE A 49 14.56 -6.71 7.69
N LYS A 50 14.67 -7.50 8.75
CA LYS A 50 15.81 -7.44 9.69
C LYS A 50 17.12 -7.84 9.00
N LYS A 51 17.08 -8.89 8.18
CA LYS A 51 18.24 -9.30 7.36
C LYS A 51 18.65 -8.27 6.31
N LEU A 52 17.76 -7.35 5.96
CA LEU A 52 18.05 -6.23 5.06
C LEU A 52 18.51 -4.96 5.79
N GLY A 53 18.66 -5.00 7.11
CA GLY A 53 19.04 -3.84 7.92
C GLY A 53 17.93 -2.77 8.02
N LEU A 54 16.66 -3.17 7.90
CA LEU A 54 15.50 -2.28 7.99
C LEU A 54 14.80 -2.35 9.36
N GLU A 55 15.49 -2.86 10.38
CA GLU A 55 14.93 -3.05 11.72
C GLU A 55 14.62 -1.73 12.45
N ASP A 56 15.31 -0.66 12.09
CA ASP A 56 15.11 0.70 12.63
C ASP A 56 14.27 1.61 11.72
N TYR A 57 13.85 1.11 10.54
CA TYR A 57 13.06 1.88 9.58
C TYR A 57 11.65 2.22 10.12
N GLY A 58 11.12 1.39 11.02
CA GLY A 58 9.79 1.54 11.58
C GLY A 58 9.65 0.90 12.95
N ARG A 59 8.46 1.04 13.55
CA ARG A 59 8.14 0.40 14.84
C ARG A 59 7.42 -0.92 14.63
N GLU A 60 7.90 -1.99 15.26
CA GLU A 60 7.24 -3.30 15.29
C GLU A 60 6.06 -3.35 16.28
N GLY A 61 5.07 -4.22 16.01
CA GLY A 61 3.87 -4.45 16.85
C GLY A 61 2.94 -3.24 16.93
N ASP A 62 1.71 -3.39 17.45
CA ASP A 62 0.66 -2.35 17.57
C ASP A 62 0.46 -1.41 16.34
N TYR A 63 0.81 -1.87 15.14
CA TYR A 63 0.64 -1.18 13.87
C TYR A 63 -0.82 -0.78 13.66
N MET A 64 -1.78 -1.71 13.80
CA MET A 64 -3.19 -1.40 13.55
C MET A 64 -3.72 -0.34 14.53
N LYS A 65 -3.41 -0.48 15.82
CA LYS A 65 -3.79 0.51 16.85
C LYS A 65 -3.17 1.89 16.60
N ARG A 66 -1.89 1.95 16.22
CA ARG A 66 -1.22 3.21 15.88
C ARG A 66 -1.84 3.86 14.65
N ASN A 67 -2.10 3.09 13.59
CA ASN A 67 -2.73 3.61 12.38
C ASN A 67 -4.14 4.14 12.69
N MET A 68 -4.92 3.43 13.51
CA MET A 68 -6.24 3.90 13.92
C MET A 68 -6.16 5.21 14.69
N THR A 69 -5.23 5.32 15.64
CA THR A 69 -5.01 6.54 16.43
C THR A 69 -4.61 7.72 15.55
N ILE A 70 -3.69 7.50 14.60
CA ILE A 70 -3.23 8.53 13.66
C ILE A 70 -4.37 8.95 12.74
N TRP A 71 -5.11 7.98 12.18
CA TRP A 71 -6.26 8.24 11.32
C TRP A 71 -7.33 9.04 12.03
N ALA A 72 -7.71 8.65 13.25
CA ALA A 72 -8.67 9.36 14.08
C ALA A 72 -8.24 10.80 14.35
N LYS A 73 -6.97 11.00 14.74
CA LYS A 73 -6.40 12.34 14.95
C LYS A 73 -6.46 13.19 13.67
N ASN A 74 -6.09 12.61 12.52
CA ASN A 74 -6.11 13.30 11.24
C ASN A 74 -7.54 13.65 10.82
N TYR A 75 -8.49 12.73 10.97
CA TYR A 75 -9.90 12.97 10.69
C TYR A 75 -10.44 14.14 11.50
N GLN A 76 -10.21 14.16 12.83
CA GLN A 76 -10.65 15.25 13.69
C GLN A 76 -10.00 16.58 13.31
N ALA A 77 -8.71 16.58 12.95
CA ALA A 77 -8.00 17.79 12.52
C ALA A 77 -8.48 18.32 11.16
N SER A 78 -8.95 17.46 10.26
CA SER A 78 -9.45 17.83 8.93
C SER A 78 -10.97 18.01 8.86
N LYS A 79 -11.69 17.79 9.97
CA LYS A 79 -13.17 17.78 9.99
C LYS A 79 -13.71 19.17 9.67
N THR A 80 -14.39 19.30 8.54
CA THR A 80 -15.11 20.53 8.14
C THR A 80 -16.58 20.49 8.55
N ASP A 81 -17.16 19.30 8.55
CA ASP A 81 -18.57 19.06 8.82
C ASP A 81 -18.75 17.88 9.78
N GLN A 82 -19.89 17.86 10.46
CA GLN A 82 -20.23 16.72 11.30
C GLN A 82 -20.85 15.59 10.46
N VAL A 83 -20.15 14.46 10.41
CA VAL A 83 -20.62 13.24 9.74
C VAL A 83 -20.74 12.12 10.77
N ALA A 84 -21.94 11.88 11.27
CA ALA A 84 -22.20 10.97 12.38
C ALA A 84 -21.80 9.52 12.07
N GLU A 85 -21.83 9.12 10.80
CA GLU A 85 -21.41 7.81 10.31
C GLU A 85 -19.91 7.57 10.51
N VAL A 86 -19.09 8.59 10.29
CA VAL A 86 -17.64 8.48 10.49
C VAL A 86 -17.30 8.42 11.97
N ASP A 87 -18.00 9.20 12.80
CA ASP A 87 -17.84 9.15 14.26
C ASP A 87 -18.22 7.74 14.81
N LYS A 88 -19.29 7.13 14.27
CA LYS A 88 -19.67 5.73 14.59
C LYS A 88 -18.63 4.72 14.12
N LEU A 89 -18.13 4.88 12.89
CA LEU A 89 -17.11 4.00 12.32
C LEU A 89 -15.81 4.05 13.12
N GLN A 90 -15.36 5.26 13.51
CA GLN A 90 -14.18 5.46 14.34
C GLN A 90 -14.31 4.67 15.64
N LYS A 91 -15.42 4.85 16.37
CA LYS A 91 -15.67 4.14 17.63
C LYS A 91 -15.67 2.62 17.44
N TRP A 92 -16.35 2.12 16.41
CA TRP A 92 -16.41 0.69 16.13
C TRP A 92 -15.02 0.12 15.83
N LEU A 93 -14.20 0.82 15.05
CA LEU A 93 -12.83 0.40 14.76
C LEU A 93 -11.95 0.42 16.02
N GLU A 94 -12.08 1.41 16.90
CA GLU A 94 -11.36 1.46 18.18
C GLU A 94 -11.68 0.26 19.08
N ASP A 95 -12.95 -0.19 19.09
CA ASP A 95 -13.42 -1.32 19.91
C ASP A 95 -13.00 -2.69 19.32
N GLU A 96 -12.91 -2.81 17.99
CA GLU A 96 -12.68 -4.09 17.29
C GLU A 96 -11.23 -4.31 16.82
N VAL A 97 -10.35 -3.31 16.88
CA VAL A 97 -8.94 -3.49 16.47
C VAL A 97 -8.25 -4.47 17.42
N GLY A 98 -8.06 -5.69 16.92
CA GLY A 98 -7.33 -6.75 17.60
C GLY A 98 -5.82 -6.51 17.71
N ALA A 99 -5.14 -7.43 18.37
CA ALA A 99 -3.68 -7.46 18.37
C ALA A 99 -3.15 -7.81 16.97
N ASP A 100 -2.04 -7.20 16.56
CA ASP A 100 -1.37 -7.59 15.33
C ASP A 100 -0.82 -9.01 15.45
N SER A 101 -0.87 -9.76 14.36
CA SER A 101 -0.32 -11.13 14.29
C SER A 101 1.14 -11.17 13.84
N GLU A 102 1.56 -10.22 12.99
CA GLU A 102 2.88 -10.22 12.34
C GLU A 102 3.30 -8.80 11.95
N THR A 103 4.61 -8.55 11.85
CA THR A 103 5.17 -7.31 11.28
C THR A 103 6.01 -7.66 10.04
N THR A 104 5.70 -7.02 8.92
CA THR A 104 6.38 -7.20 7.63
C THR A 104 6.57 -5.85 6.93
N ILE A 105 7.25 -5.83 5.78
CA ILE A 105 7.32 -4.63 4.95
C ILE A 105 5.95 -4.37 4.33
N VAL A 106 5.40 -3.18 4.56
CA VAL A 106 4.17 -2.71 3.92
C VAL A 106 4.50 -1.62 2.91
N HIS A 107 3.99 -1.74 1.68
CA HIS A 107 4.15 -0.70 0.65
C HIS A 107 3.44 0.62 1.03
N GLY A 108 2.35 0.54 1.81
CA GLY A 108 1.54 1.69 2.22
C GLY A 108 0.41 2.00 1.24
N ASP A 109 0.72 2.12 -0.05
CA ASP A 109 -0.28 2.43 -1.09
C ASP A 109 -0.26 1.40 -2.25
N TYR A 110 -0.47 0.12 -1.93
CA TYR A 110 -0.34 -0.96 -2.93
C TYR A 110 -1.60 -1.12 -3.77
N ARG A 111 -1.58 -0.56 -4.99
CA ARG A 111 -2.71 -0.50 -5.92
C ARG A 111 -2.23 -0.57 -7.36
N ILE A 112 -3.14 -0.89 -8.28
CA ILE A 112 -2.82 -1.21 -9.70
C ILE A 112 -2.10 -0.08 -10.43
N ASP A 113 -2.37 1.16 -10.08
CA ASP A 113 -1.75 2.35 -10.68
C ASP A 113 -0.45 2.78 -9.98
N ASN A 114 -0.07 2.10 -8.90
CA ASN A 114 1.24 2.22 -8.25
C ASN A 114 2.17 1.05 -8.59
N VAL A 115 1.86 0.28 -9.64
CA VAL A 115 2.75 -0.75 -10.18
C VAL A 115 2.92 -0.57 -11.68
N ILE A 116 4.08 -0.98 -12.18
CA ILE A 116 4.44 -0.97 -13.59
C ILE A 116 4.38 -2.41 -14.10
N PHE A 117 3.59 -2.66 -15.14
CA PHE A 117 3.61 -3.94 -15.84
C PHE A 117 4.62 -3.94 -16.98
N HIS A 118 5.20 -5.09 -17.29
CA HIS A 118 6.12 -5.23 -18.42
C HIS A 118 5.47 -4.73 -19.73
N PRO A 119 6.23 -4.13 -20.67
CA PRO A 119 5.67 -3.58 -21.92
C PRO A 119 4.79 -4.55 -22.71
N THR A 120 5.12 -5.85 -22.69
CA THR A 120 4.46 -6.88 -23.50
C THR A 120 4.04 -8.13 -22.71
N GLU A 121 4.52 -8.30 -21.48
CA GLU A 121 4.28 -9.52 -20.69
C GLU A 121 3.35 -9.22 -19.51
N ASN A 122 2.54 -10.19 -19.11
CA ASN A 122 1.54 -10.05 -18.05
C ASN A 122 2.14 -10.16 -16.63
N ARG A 123 3.25 -9.45 -16.38
CA ARG A 123 3.94 -9.44 -15.09
C ARG A 123 4.29 -8.02 -14.64
N VAL A 124 4.34 -7.82 -13.33
CA VAL A 124 4.83 -6.60 -12.68
C VAL A 124 6.36 -6.54 -12.80
N VAL A 125 6.90 -5.34 -13.03
CA VAL A 125 8.33 -5.07 -13.18
C VAL A 125 8.85 -3.99 -12.23
N ALA A 126 7.95 -3.14 -11.72
CA ALA A 126 8.22 -2.19 -10.64
C ALA A 126 6.93 -1.93 -9.86
#